data_AF-A0A847EXA9-F1
#
_entry.id   AF-A0A847EXA9-F1
#
_cell.length_a   1.000
_cell.length_b   1.000
_cell.length_c   1.000
_cell.angle_alpha   90.00
_cell.angle_beta   90.00
_cell.angle_gamma   90.00
#
_symmetry.space_group_name_H-M   'P 1'
#
loop_
_entity.id
_entity.type
_entity.pdbx_description
1 polymer ?
#
loop_
_entity_poly.entity_id
_entity_poly.type
_entity_poly.pdbx_seq_one_letter_code
_entity_poly.pdbx_strand_id
1 'polypeptide(L)' 'MALIKPFKGWRPPVDLVEKVASRPYDVLNSEEARAEASDNEKSLYHIIKPEIDFPVGQDEHEEKVYAKAVENFH' A
#
# COMPACT_ATOMS: atom_id res chain seq x y z
N MET A 1 29.42 16.79 -7.28
CA MET A 1 29.52 15.35 -7.01
C MET A 1 28.38 14.99 -6.05
N ALA A 2 27.46 14.11 -6.44
CA ALA A 2 26.31 13.76 -5.59
C ALA A 2 26.74 12.88 -4.41
N LEU A 3 26.26 13.19 -3.21
CA LEU A 3 26.54 12.40 -2.00
C LEU A 3 25.48 11.30 -1.88
N ILE A 4 25.84 10.06 -2.21
CA ILE A 4 24.92 8.92 -2.11
C ILE A 4 24.96 8.38 -0.68
N LYS A 5 23.82 8.40 0.01
CA LYS A 5 23.67 7.80 1.35
C LYS A 5 22.97 6.44 1.23
N PRO A 6 23.60 5.34 1.69
CA PRO A 6 22.92 4.05 1.71
C PRO A 6 21.79 4.06 2.74
N PHE A 7 20.72 3.32 2.46
CA PHE A 7 19.62 3.08 3.38
C PHE A 7 19.28 1.59 3.39
N LYS A 8 18.65 1.12 4.47
CA LYS A 8 18.19 -0.26 4.58
C LYS A 8 16.87 -0.42 3.84
N GLY A 9 16.85 -1.25 2.81
CA GLY A 9 15.61 -1.67 2.16
C GLY A 9 14.81 -2.60 3.07
N TRP A 10 13.49 -2.52 2.99
CA TRP A 10 12.60 -3.46 3.66
C TRP A 10 12.38 -4.66 2.75
N ARG A 11 12.54 -5.86 3.30
CA ARG A 11 12.30 -7.12 2.57
C ARG A 11 11.36 -7.99 3.40
N PRO A 12 10.21 -8.42 2.84
CA PRO A 12 9.30 -9.30 3.55
C PRO A 12 9.93 -10.67 3.83
N PRO A 13 9.48 -11.35 4.90
CA PRO A 13 9.73 -12.78 5.09
C PRO A 13 9.30 -13.60 3.87
N VAL A 14 10.00 -14.71 3.59
CA VAL A 14 9.83 -15.50 2.36
C VAL A 14 8.41 -16.05 2.24
N ASP A 15 7.81 -16.45 3.35
CA ASP A 15 6.45 -16.98 3.47
C ASP A 15 5.35 -15.91 3.29
N LEU A 16 5.71 -14.63 3.34
CA LEU A 16 4.77 -13.51 3.18
C LEU A 16 4.89 -12.82 1.83
N VAL A 17 5.90 -13.16 1.01
CA VAL A 17 6.18 -12.47 -0.27
C VAL A 17 4.93 -12.39 -1.15
N GLU A 18 4.24 -13.51 -1.35
CA GLU A 18 3.04 -13.55 -2.20
C GLU A 18 1.86 -12.77 -1.62
N LYS A 19 1.82 -12.59 -0.29
CA LYS A 19 0.75 -11.85 0.39
C LYS A 19 0.99 -10.35 0.39
N VAL A 20 2.25 -9.91 0.42
CA VAL A 20 2.57 -8.48 0.40
C VAL A 20 2.79 -7.94 -1.00
N ALA A 21 3.01 -8.81 -1.99
CA ALA A 21 3.27 -8.40 -3.36
C ALA A 21 2.11 -7.56 -3.91
N SER A 22 2.41 -6.35 -4.34
CA SER A 22 1.50 -5.46 -5.04
C SER A 22 2.11 -5.05 -6.38
N ARG A 23 1.25 -4.81 -7.37
CA ARG A 23 1.66 -4.16 -8.61
C ARG A 23 2.06 -2.70 -8.33
N PRO A 24 2.84 -2.07 -9.21
CA PRO A 24 3.20 -0.68 -9.06
C PRO A 24 1.96 0.23 -9.00
N TYR A 25 2.09 1.35 -8.27
CA TYR A 25 0.98 2.27 -7.97
C TYR A 25 0.24 2.80 -9.21
N ASP A 26 0.95 2.99 -10.32
CA ASP A 26 0.40 3.58 -11.56
C ASP A 26 -0.33 2.60 -12.47
N VAL A 27 -0.34 1.30 -12.15
CA VAL A 27 -0.83 0.25 -13.06
C VAL A 27 -2.28 -0.15 -12.77
N LEU A 28 -2.88 0.41 -11.71
CA LEU A 28 -4.25 0.09 -11.32
C LEU A 28 -4.95 1.25 -10.58
N ASN A 29 -6.26 1.32 -10.73
CA ASN A 29 -7.11 2.26 -10.01
C ASN A 29 -7.56 1.71 -8.65
N SER A 30 -8.24 2.52 -7.83
CA SER A 30 -8.66 2.13 -6.48
C SER A 30 -9.70 1.00 -6.44
N GLU A 31 -10.50 0.81 -7.50
CA GLU A 31 -11.43 -0.33 -7.58
C GLU A 31 -10.67 -1.64 -7.83
N GLU A 32 -9.71 -1.62 -8.75
CA GLU A 32 -8.83 -2.75 -9.03
C GLU A 32 -7.96 -3.10 -7.80
N ALA A 33 -7.43 -2.09 -7.10
CA ALA A 33 -6.69 -2.27 -5.84
C ALA A 33 -7.54 -2.98 -4.79
N ARG A 34 -8.80 -2.57 -4.64
CA ARG A 34 -9.75 -3.17 -3.69
C ARG A 34 -10.05 -4.62 -4.05
N ALA A 35 -10.22 -4.91 -5.34
CA ALA A 35 -10.46 -6.28 -5.82
C ALA A 35 -9.24 -7.19 -5.64
N GLU A 36 -8.01 -6.68 -5.85
CA GLU A 36 -6.78 -7.46 -5.63
C GLU A 36 -6.44 -7.62 -4.15
N ALA A 37 -6.71 -6.60 -3.33
CA ALA A 37 -6.54 -6.69 -1.89
C ALA A 37 -7.56 -7.65 -1.27
N SER A 38 -8.83 -7.59 -1.69
CA SER A 38 -9.95 -8.45 -1.24
C SER A 38 -9.81 -8.89 0.24
N ASP A 39 -9.51 -10.16 0.47
CA ASP A 39 -9.45 -10.77 1.80
C ASP A 39 -8.02 -10.84 2.36
N ASN A 40 -7.05 -10.28 1.63
CA ASN A 40 -5.64 -10.28 1.99
C ASN A 40 -5.27 -9.02 2.77
N GLU A 41 -5.49 -9.07 4.08
CA GLU A 41 -5.13 -8.01 5.03
C GLU A 41 -3.64 -7.62 5.00
N LYS A 42 -2.77 -8.49 4.47
CA LYS A 42 -1.32 -8.25 4.38
C LYS A 42 -0.91 -7.56 3.07
N SER A 43 -1.86 -7.25 2.21
CA SER A 43 -1.60 -6.58 0.94
C SER A 43 -0.99 -5.19 1.18
N LEU A 44 0.10 -4.87 0.47
CA LEU A 44 0.67 -3.52 0.54
C LEU A 44 -0.28 -2.45 -0.02
N TYR A 45 -1.36 -2.82 -0.73
CA TYR A 45 -2.38 -1.88 -1.18
C TYR A 45 -3.02 -1.11 -0.01
N HIS A 46 -3.12 -1.69 1.18
CA HIS A 46 -3.60 -0.99 2.38
C HIS A 46 -2.67 0.17 2.81
N ILE A 47 -1.43 0.22 2.32
CA ILE A 47 -0.44 1.28 2.63
C ILE A 47 -0.23 2.22 1.43
N ILE A 48 -0.10 1.65 0.22
CA ILE A 48 0.14 2.47 -0.98
C ILE A 48 -1.13 3.08 -1.53
N LYS A 49 -2.28 2.40 -1.35
CA LYS A 49 -3.62 2.81 -1.77
C LYS A 49 -4.63 2.68 -0.61
N PRO A 50 -4.39 3.37 0.53
CA PRO A 50 -5.23 3.28 1.74
C PRO A 50 -6.70 3.65 1.50
N GLU A 51 -7.03 4.34 0.40
CA GLU A 51 -8.42 4.67 0.03
C GLU A 51 -9.31 3.44 -0.17
N ILE A 52 -8.72 2.25 -0.39
CA ILE A 52 -9.47 1.00 -0.55
C ILE A 52 -10.19 0.56 0.72
N ASP A 53 -9.68 0.98 1.89
CA ASP A 53 -10.24 0.66 3.22
C ASP A 53 -11.45 1.53 3.56
N PHE A 54 -11.73 2.54 2.73
CA PHE A 54 -12.85 3.44 2.89
C PHE A 54 -13.97 3.11 1.88
N PRO A 55 -15.18 3.67 2.08
CA PRO A 55 -16.25 3.57 1.10
C PRO A 55 -15.81 4.05 -0.29
N VAL A 56 -16.38 3.46 -1.34
CA VAL A 56 -16.12 3.86 -2.73
C VAL A 56 -16.44 5.34 -2.92
N GLY A 57 -15.53 6.06 -3.58
CA GLY A 57 -15.64 7.52 -3.77
C GLY A 57 -14.95 8.36 -2.69
N GLN A 58 -14.29 7.71 -1.72
CA GLN A 58 -13.40 8.40 -0.79
C GLN A 58 -12.25 9.07 -1.56
N ASP A 59 -12.01 10.34 -1.28
CA ASP A 59 -10.88 11.09 -1.85
C ASP A 59 -9.56 10.58 -1.24
N GLU A 60 -8.62 10.20 -2.12
CA GLU A 60 -7.29 9.67 -1.78
C GLU A 60 -6.38 10.71 -1.13
N HIS A 61 -6.70 12.00 -1.26
CA HIS A 61 -5.91 13.11 -0.72
C HIS A 61 -6.40 13.60 0.65
N GLU A 62 -7.44 12.98 1.22
CA GLU A 62 -7.88 13.36 2.56
C GLU A 62 -6.88 12.93 3.64
N GLU A 63 -6.73 13.77 4.67
CA GLU A 63 -5.80 13.53 5.78
C GLU A 63 -6.05 12.16 6.46
N LYS A 64 -7.31 11.75 6.57
CA LYS A 64 -7.70 10.47 7.17
C LYS A 64 -7.20 9.26 6.37
N VAL A 65 -7.04 9.40 5.06
CA VAL A 65 -6.55 8.34 4.18
C VAL A 65 -5.04 8.14 4.38
N TYR A 66 -4.28 9.23 4.49
CA TYR A 66 -2.88 9.17 4.89
C TYR A 66 -2.70 8.62 6.31
N ALA A 67 -3.55 9.03 7.26
CA ALA A 67 -3.52 8.50 8.62
C ALA A 67 -3.78 6.98 8.63
N LYS A 68 -4.68 6.48 7.77
CA LYS A 68 -4.95 5.06 7.64
C LYS A 68 -3.75 4.27 7.10
N ALA A 69 -3.03 4.80 6.11
CA ALA A 69 -1.79 4.17 5.64
C ALA A 69 -0.74 4.04 6.76
N VAL A 70 -0.63 5.05 7.63
CA VAL A 70 0.27 5.01 8.79
C VAL A 70 -0.20 3.96 9.80
N GLU A 71 -1.50 3.92 10.10
CA GLU A 71 -2.10 2.90 10.99
C GLU A 71 -1.85 1.48 10.48
N ASN A 72 -2.06 1.24 9.18
CA ASN A 72 -1.86 -0.08 8.56
C ASN A 72 -0.39 -0.51 8.50
N PHE A 73 0.56 0.42 8.67
CA PHE A 73 1.99 0.14 8.66
C PHE A 73 2.56 -0.20 10.05
N HIS A 74 1.85 0.12 11.12
CA HIS A 74 2.28 -0.06 12.51
C HIS A 74 1.83 -1.39 13.10
#